data_AF-A0AAW7JPT8-F1
#
_entry.id   AF-A0AAW7JPT8-F1
#
_cell.length_a   1.000
_cell.length_b   1.000
_cell.length_c   1.000
_cell.angle_alpha   90.00
_cell.angle_beta   90.00
_cell.angle_gamma   90.00
#
_symmetry.space_group_name_H-M   'P 1'
#
loop_
_entity.id
_entity.type
_entity.pdbx_description
1 polymer ?
#
loop_
_entity_poly.entity_id
_entity_poly.type
_entity_poly.pdbx_seq_one_letter_code
_entity_poly.pdbx_strand_id
1 'polypeptide(L)'
;MPSWNIHIAEAERLLERGGAVAHTVRDANAFLFGNLVPDIMVGYMVPGIGKPIPYRTTHFAAPAFIPKPREREFWDTYVVPQAALLSDEDRSCAFVRPMSIVEEREAIDRIHFPQRFEGQQDASAVERDQCEGASAPRPERTLFDVLLGTWAHLVADNLWNTRVNEFLDAHGGKPSEQFRIKKQGDFDGFGKMLPIVSIPRETPALLQAAAEFPQYPIASEHVHDAIVVAHEIVRTNGAPDHAPYQLLTEDFFETTFAEVLDTTDRALEERL
;
A
#
# COMPACT_ATOMS: atom_id res chain seq x y z
N MET A 1 1.08 9.69 11.00
CA MET A 1 1.24 8.89 9.78
C MET A 1 -0.13 8.83 9.13
N PRO A 2 -0.23 8.80 7.79
CA PRO A 2 -1.47 8.40 7.14
C PRO A 2 -1.95 7.07 7.73
N SER A 3 -3.27 6.84 7.69
CA SER A 3 -3.82 5.55 8.08
C SER A 3 -3.50 4.51 7.00
N TRP A 4 -3.41 3.24 7.36
CA TRP A 4 -3.13 2.15 6.41
C TRP A 4 -4.19 2.06 5.31
N ASN A 5 -5.42 2.48 5.60
CA ASN A 5 -6.53 2.58 4.66
C ASN A 5 -6.18 3.53 3.49
N ILE A 6 -5.49 4.64 3.79
CA ILE A 6 -5.04 5.60 2.78
C ILE A 6 -3.96 4.97 1.89
N HIS A 7 -2.99 4.26 2.47
CA HIS A 7 -1.94 3.60 1.66
C HIS A 7 -2.49 2.46 0.79
N ILE A 8 -3.47 1.70 1.27
CA ILE A 8 -4.19 0.70 0.46
C ILE A 8 -4.91 1.40 -0.69
N ALA A 9 -5.64 2.49 -0.40
CA ALA A 9 -6.34 3.26 -1.43
C ALA A 9 -5.37 3.87 -2.45
N GLU A 10 -4.26 4.46 -2.03
CA GLU A 10 -3.23 5.00 -2.92
C GLU A 10 -2.68 3.91 -3.85
N ALA A 11 -2.36 2.73 -3.30
CA ALA A 11 -1.89 1.61 -4.09
C ALA A 11 -2.92 1.15 -5.13
N GLU A 12 -4.19 0.99 -4.76
CA GLU A 12 -5.27 0.65 -5.69
C GLU A 12 -5.42 1.70 -6.79
N ARG A 13 -5.47 2.99 -6.41
CA ARG A 13 -5.64 4.08 -7.37
C ARG A 13 -4.47 4.21 -8.33
N LEU A 14 -3.24 3.98 -7.86
CA LEU A 14 -2.05 3.93 -8.73
C LEU A 14 -2.11 2.79 -9.75
N LEU A 15 -2.63 1.64 -9.36
CA LEU A 15 -2.79 0.48 -10.26
C LEU A 15 -3.95 0.66 -11.26
N GLU A 16 -5.02 1.36 -10.87
CA GLU A 16 -6.20 1.57 -11.72
C GLU A 16 -6.05 2.72 -12.72
N ARG A 17 -5.28 3.76 -12.39
CA ARG A 17 -5.25 5.01 -13.16
C ARG A 17 -4.48 4.96 -14.50
N GLY A 18 -3.88 3.82 -14.84
CA GLY A 18 -3.13 3.66 -16.09
C GLY A 18 -1.88 4.54 -16.20
N GLY A 19 -1.28 4.91 -15.06
CA GLY A 19 -0.06 5.71 -14.97
C GLY A 19 1.23 4.87 -15.12
N ALA A 20 2.37 5.48 -14.83
CA ALA A 20 3.66 4.80 -14.86
C ALA A 20 3.70 3.60 -13.90
N VAL A 21 3.06 3.70 -12.74
CA VAL A 21 2.99 2.60 -11.77
C VAL A 21 2.22 1.42 -12.36
N ALA A 22 1.01 1.66 -12.88
CA ALA A 22 0.17 0.62 -13.49
C ALA A 22 0.87 -0.11 -14.66
N HIS A 23 1.66 0.60 -15.46
CA HIS A 23 2.40 0.00 -16.57
C HIS A 23 3.65 -0.77 -16.13
N THR A 24 4.23 -0.42 -14.99
CA THR A 24 5.48 -0.98 -14.49
C THR A 24 5.26 -2.21 -13.62
N VAL A 25 4.22 -2.21 -12.79
CA VAL A 25 3.91 -3.28 -11.82
C VAL A 25 3.42 -4.53 -12.55
N ARG A 26 3.95 -5.70 -12.15
CA ARG A 26 3.49 -7.02 -12.65
C ARG A 26 2.90 -7.87 -11.55
N ASP A 27 3.47 -7.80 -10.36
CA ASP A 27 2.92 -8.42 -9.17
C ASP A 27 2.22 -7.34 -8.30
N ALA A 28 0.97 -7.03 -8.65
CA ALA A 28 0.16 -6.06 -7.91
C ALA A 28 -0.13 -6.52 -6.48
N ASN A 29 -0.12 -7.84 -6.23
CA ASN A 29 -0.22 -8.40 -4.88
C ASN A 29 1.00 -8.00 -4.03
N ALA A 30 2.20 -8.12 -4.59
CA ALA A 30 3.44 -7.72 -3.94
C ALA A 30 3.57 -6.20 -3.78
N PHE A 31 3.17 -5.43 -4.79
CA PHE A 31 3.13 -3.97 -4.71
C PHE A 31 2.19 -3.47 -3.60
N LEU A 32 0.99 -4.04 -3.49
CA LEU A 32 0.06 -3.73 -2.41
C LEU A 32 0.64 -4.07 -1.04
N PHE A 33 1.26 -5.26 -0.89
CA PHE A 33 1.93 -5.63 0.35
C PHE A 33 3.10 -4.68 0.70
N GLY A 34 3.89 -4.27 -0.29
CA GLY A 34 4.98 -3.31 -0.14
C GLY A 34 4.52 -1.98 0.49
N ASN A 35 3.30 -1.52 0.15
CA ASN A 35 2.72 -0.31 0.75
C ASN A 35 2.40 -0.43 2.25
N LEU A 36 2.52 -1.62 2.84
CA LEU A 36 2.34 -1.87 4.28
C LEU A 36 3.67 -2.11 4.99
N VAL A 37 4.71 -2.53 4.26
CA VAL A 37 6.01 -2.98 4.80
C VAL A 37 6.63 -2.02 5.81
N PRO A 38 6.72 -0.69 5.55
CA PRO A 38 7.38 0.24 6.48
C PRO A 38 6.82 0.24 7.90
N ASP A 39 5.55 -0.13 8.06
CA ASP A 39 4.81 -0.09 9.33
C ASP A 39 4.68 -1.44 10.03
N ILE A 40 4.97 -2.56 9.34
CA ILE A 40 4.88 -3.92 9.91
C ILE A 40 5.78 -4.01 11.15
N MET A 41 7.08 -3.77 10.96
CA MET A 41 8.08 -3.97 12.03
C MET A 41 8.11 -2.84 13.05
N VAL A 42 7.38 -1.74 12.83
CA VAL A 42 7.21 -0.68 13.84
C VAL A 42 6.36 -1.19 15.01
N GLY A 43 5.44 -2.13 14.75
CA GLY A 43 4.62 -2.80 15.75
C GLY A 43 3.32 -2.07 16.12
N TYR A 44 2.95 -1.02 15.39
CA TYR A 44 1.62 -0.40 15.52
C TYR A 44 0.57 -1.08 14.64
N MET A 45 0.96 -1.51 13.43
CA MET A 45 0.07 -2.21 12.51
C MET A 45 -0.09 -3.68 12.93
N VAL A 46 1.03 -4.38 13.07
CA VAL A 46 1.06 -5.80 13.45
C VAL A 46 1.27 -5.91 14.96
N PRO A 47 0.30 -6.47 15.70
CA PRO A 47 0.46 -6.68 17.14
C PRO A 47 1.50 -7.76 17.43
N GLY A 48 2.09 -7.74 18.63
CA GLY A 48 2.93 -8.85 19.10
C GLY A 48 4.35 -8.93 18.53
N ILE A 49 4.81 -7.92 17.77
CA ILE A 49 6.21 -7.83 17.31
C ILE A 49 7.16 -7.82 18.51
N GLY A 50 7.91 -8.91 18.71
CA GLY A 50 8.80 -9.07 19.85
C GLY A 50 10.04 -8.17 19.84
N LYS A 51 10.48 -7.74 18.65
CA LYS A 51 11.63 -6.83 18.45
C LYS A 51 11.28 -5.75 17.43
N PRO A 52 10.53 -4.71 17.83
CA PRO A 52 10.13 -3.66 16.91
C PRO A 52 11.35 -2.87 16.42
N ILE A 53 11.31 -2.47 15.14
CA ILE A 53 12.29 -1.61 14.51
C ILE A 53 11.80 -0.16 14.65
N PRO A 54 12.65 0.79 15.10
CA PRO A 54 12.24 2.18 15.22
C PRO A 54 11.72 2.76 13.89
N TYR A 55 10.62 3.51 13.94
CA TYR A 55 10.02 4.20 12.78
C TYR A 55 11.05 4.91 11.88
N ARG A 56 11.99 5.64 12.50
CA ARG A 56 13.07 6.36 11.79
C ARG A 56 13.96 5.44 10.93
N THR A 57 14.10 4.19 11.34
CA THR A 57 14.88 3.19 10.62
C THR A 57 14.06 2.66 9.46
N THR A 58 12.81 2.21 9.70
CA THR A 58 11.96 1.65 8.64
C THR A 58 11.64 2.68 7.55
N HIS A 59 11.51 3.96 7.91
CA HIS A 59 11.14 5.04 7.00
C HIS A 59 12.31 5.95 6.56
N PHE A 60 13.56 5.60 6.87
CA PHE A 60 14.72 6.46 6.54
C PHE A 60 14.57 7.91 7.02
N ALA A 61 13.94 8.16 8.17
CA ALA A 61 13.62 9.52 8.60
C ALA A 61 14.58 10.06 9.66
N ALA A 62 14.87 11.37 9.61
CA ALA A 62 15.58 12.05 10.68
C ALA A 62 14.69 12.22 11.93
N PRO A 63 15.28 12.35 13.15
CA PRO A 63 14.51 12.68 14.35
C PRO A 63 13.84 14.05 14.21
N ALA A 64 12.51 14.06 14.11
CA ALA A 64 11.67 15.26 14.07
C ALA A 64 10.28 14.95 14.65
N PHE A 65 9.51 15.98 15.02
CA PHE A 65 8.16 15.79 15.55
C PHE A 65 7.21 15.21 14.50
N ILE A 66 7.34 15.68 13.25
CA ILE A 66 6.68 15.10 12.08
C ILE A 66 7.80 14.64 11.13
N PRO A 67 8.31 13.39 11.29
CA PRO A 67 9.42 12.89 10.50
C PRO A 67 9.05 12.78 9.02
N LYS A 68 9.93 13.21 8.13
CA LYS A 68 9.76 13.07 6.68
C LYS A 68 10.62 11.89 6.18
N PRO A 69 10.01 10.84 5.61
CA PRO A 69 10.78 9.74 5.04
C PRO A 69 11.71 10.20 3.92
N ARG A 70 12.88 9.59 3.80
CA ARG A 70 13.81 9.86 2.68
C ARG A 70 13.56 8.85 1.56
N GLU A 71 12.44 8.99 0.86
CA GLU A 71 12.04 8.11 -0.25
C GLU A 71 13.14 7.92 -1.30
N ARG A 72 13.88 8.99 -1.60
CA ARG A 72 14.93 8.98 -2.62
C ARG A 72 16.11 8.10 -2.21
N GLU A 73 16.44 8.08 -0.93
CA GLU A 73 17.51 7.23 -0.42
C GLU A 73 17.12 5.76 -0.50
N PHE A 74 15.87 5.42 -0.20
CA PHE A 74 15.34 4.07 -0.39
C PHE A 74 15.38 3.66 -1.87
N TRP A 75 14.95 4.57 -2.76
CA TRP A 75 14.98 4.37 -4.21
C TRP A 75 16.38 4.03 -4.72
N ASP A 76 17.35 4.91 -4.44
CA ASP A 76 18.73 4.75 -4.90
C ASP A 76 19.41 3.51 -4.28
N THR A 77 19.05 3.15 -3.04
CA THR A 77 19.67 2.03 -2.30
C THR A 77 19.12 0.66 -2.69
N TYR A 78 17.80 0.54 -2.96
CA TYR A 78 17.16 -0.77 -3.15
C TYR A 78 16.39 -0.91 -4.46
N VAL A 79 15.65 0.12 -4.88
CA VAL A 79 14.82 0.01 -6.10
C VAL A 79 15.71 -0.03 -7.35
N VAL A 80 16.69 0.87 -7.45
CA VAL A 80 17.58 0.94 -8.62
C VAL A 80 18.40 -0.35 -8.81
N PRO A 81 19.07 -0.91 -7.78
CA PRO A 81 19.79 -2.17 -7.93
C PRO A 81 18.87 -3.33 -8.33
N GLN A 82 17.67 -3.42 -7.75
CA GLN A 82 16.73 -4.50 -8.09
C GLN A 82 16.19 -4.36 -9.51
N ALA A 83 15.89 -3.13 -9.97
CA ALA A 83 15.45 -2.85 -11.33
C ALA A 83 16.47 -3.32 -12.38
N ALA A 84 17.77 -3.19 -12.06
CA ALA A 84 18.87 -3.61 -12.94
C ALA A 84 19.00 -5.13 -13.09
N LEU A 85 18.39 -5.91 -12.19
CA LEU A 85 18.37 -7.37 -12.26
C LEU A 85 17.22 -7.92 -13.13
N LEU A 86 16.24 -7.07 -13.48
CA LEU A 86 15.08 -7.48 -14.27
C LEU A 86 15.43 -7.65 -15.75
N SER A 87 15.07 -8.80 -16.29
CA SER A 87 15.10 -9.13 -17.71
C SER A 87 13.84 -8.66 -18.44
N ASP A 88 13.84 -8.73 -19.78
CA ASP A 88 12.64 -8.43 -20.59
C ASP A 88 11.48 -9.38 -20.28
N GLU A 89 11.77 -10.63 -19.91
CA GLU A 89 10.76 -11.60 -19.48
C GLU A 89 10.09 -11.16 -18.18
N ASP A 90 10.83 -10.62 -17.22
CA ASP A 90 10.24 -10.09 -15.97
C ASP A 90 9.38 -8.85 -16.22
N ARG A 91 9.69 -8.08 -17.26
CA ARG A 91 8.92 -6.88 -17.62
C ARG A 91 7.63 -7.20 -18.36
N SER A 92 7.51 -8.42 -18.88
CA SER A 92 6.36 -8.89 -19.68
C SER A 92 5.69 -10.16 -19.10
N CYS A 93 6.06 -10.55 -17.88
CA CYS A 93 5.50 -11.70 -17.19
C CYS A 93 4.01 -11.53 -16.85
N ALA A 94 3.37 -12.63 -16.45
CA ALA A 94 1.97 -12.68 -16.10
C ALA A 94 1.64 -11.70 -14.97
N PHE A 95 0.52 -11.01 -15.09
CA PHE A 95 0.06 -10.08 -14.06
C PHE A 95 -0.54 -10.86 -12.87
N VAL A 96 -0.05 -10.59 -11.67
CA VAL A 96 -0.53 -11.21 -10.42
C VAL A 96 -1.38 -10.20 -9.64
N ARG A 97 -2.66 -10.53 -9.47
CA ARG A 97 -3.62 -9.69 -8.74
C ARG A 97 -3.60 -9.96 -7.22
N PRO A 98 -3.91 -8.98 -6.37
CA PRO A 98 -4.31 -9.24 -4.99
C PRO A 98 -5.67 -9.98 -4.94
N MET A 99 -6.13 -10.36 -3.74
CA MET A 99 -7.52 -10.79 -3.52
C MET A 99 -8.43 -9.57 -3.53
N SER A 100 -9.70 -9.74 -3.92
CA SER A 100 -10.75 -8.74 -3.71
C SER A 100 -11.76 -9.22 -2.66
N ILE A 101 -12.09 -8.36 -1.70
CA ILE A 101 -13.15 -8.63 -0.71
C ILE A 101 -14.52 -8.82 -1.38
N VAL A 102 -14.73 -8.19 -2.55
CA VAL A 102 -15.96 -8.33 -3.33
C VAL A 102 -16.04 -9.72 -3.94
N GLU A 103 -14.94 -10.21 -4.53
CA GLU A 103 -14.86 -11.56 -5.10
C GLU A 103 -14.95 -12.63 -4.01
N GLU A 104 -14.29 -12.44 -2.86
CA GLU A 104 -14.39 -13.34 -1.71
C GLU A 104 -15.86 -13.46 -1.25
N ARG A 105 -16.54 -12.32 -1.08
CA ARG A 105 -17.95 -12.30 -0.68
C ARG A 105 -18.84 -12.96 -1.72
N GLU A 106 -18.63 -12.70 -3.01
CA GLU A 106 -19.42 -13.33 -4.07
C GLU A 106 -19.23 -14.84 -4.09
N ALA A 107 -18.00 -15.34 -3.92
CA ALA A 107 -17.72 -16.77 -3.85
C ALA A 107 -18.46 -17.44 -2.67
N ILE A 108 -18.47 -16.79 -1.51
CA ILE A 108 -19.22 -17.23 -0.33
C ILE A 108 -20.74 -17.20 -0.61
N ASP A 109 -21.24 -16.11 -1.19
CA ASP A 109 -22.67 -15.95 -1.51
C ASP A 109 -23.15 -16.97 -2.55
N ARG A 110 -22.30 -17.37 -3.51
CA ARG A 110 -22.61 -18.45 -4.48
C ARG A 110 -22.78 -19.81 -3.80
N ILE A 111 -22.02 -20.08 -2.74
CA ILE A 111 -22.12 -21.32 -1.94
C ILE A 111 -23.40 -21.31 -1.10
N HIS A 112 -23.69 -20.19 -0.42
CA HIS A 112 -24.81 -20.12 0.52
C HIS A 112 -26.16 -19.77 -0.11
N PHE A 113 -26.15 -19.07 -1.25
CA PHE A 113 -27.34 -18.62 -1.96
C PHE A 113 -27.28 -18.96 -3.46
N PRO A 114 -27.07 -20.23 -3.83
CA PRO A 114 -26.87 -20.61 -5.24
C PRO A 114 -28.04 -20.21 -6.15
N GLN A 115 -29.27 -20.12 -5.60
CA GLN A 115 -30.45 -19.70 -6.37
C GLN A 115 -30.33 -18.26 -6.90
N ARG A 116 -29.55 -17.38 -6.26
CA ARG A 116 -29.32 -16.00 -6.72
C ARG A 116 -28.45 -15.91 -7.96
N PHE A 117 -27.72 -16.98 -8.28
CA PHE A 117 -26.71 -17.03 -9.33
C PHE A 117 -27.05 -18.04 -10.44
N GLU A 118 -28.25 -18.61 -10.44
CA GLU A 118 -28.72 -19.51 -11.50
C GLU A 118 -28.64 -18.82 -12.87
N GLY A 119 -27.97 -19.46 -13.83
CA GLY A 119 -27.76 -18.91 -15.18
C GLY A 119 -26.69 -17.82 -15.28
N GLN A 120 -26.02 -17.46 -14.19
CA GLN A 120 -24.88 -16.54 -14.22
C GLN A 120 -23.56 -17.32 -14.29
N GLN A 121 -22.68 -16.95 -15.21
CA GLN A 121 -21.32 -17.48 -15.24
C GLN A 121 -20.51 -16.90 -14.06
N ASP A 122 -19.56 -17.69 -13.56
CA ASP A 122 -18.59 -17.23 -12.57
C ASP A 122 -17.51 -16.40 -13.28
N ALA A 123 -17.67 -15.08 -13.29
CA ALA A 123 -16.71 -14.15 -13.89
C ALA A 123 -15.31 -14.29 -13.27
N SER A 124 -15.22 -14.63 -11.97
CA SER A 124 -13.95 -14.85 -11.28
C SER A 124 -13.21 -16.07 -11.80
N ALA A 125 -13.93 -17.11 -12.23
CA ALA A 125 -13.33 -18.29 -12.86
C ALA A 125 -12.84 -17.99 -14.28
N VAL A 126 -13.59 -17.16 -15.02
CA VAL A 126 -13.25 -16.78 -16.39
C VAL A 126 -11.99 -15.91 -16.45
N GLU A 127 -11.78 -15.01 -15.50
CA GLU A 127 -10.56 -14.19 -15.45
C GLU A 127 -9.31 -14.97 -15.00
N ARG A 128 -9.46 -16.03 -14.19
CA ARG A 128 -8.35 -16.92 -13.81
C ARG A 128 -7.77 -17.68 -15.02
N ASP A 129 -8.59 -17.96 -16.04
CA ASP A 129 -8.19 -18.71 -17.24
C ASP A 129 -7.57 -17.81 -18.35
N GLN A 130 -7.68 -16.48 -18.28
CA GLN A 130 -7.23 -15.58 -19.38
C GLN A 130 -5.72 -15.29 -19.42
N CYS A 131 -4.92 -15.86 -18.52
CA CYS A 131 -3.46 -15.72 -18.50
C CYS A 131 -2.72 -16.77 -19.36
N GLU A 132 -3.34 -17.31 -20.41
CA GLU A 132 -2.70 -18.29 -21.29
C GLU A 132 -1.60 -17.62 -22.15
N GLY A 133 -0.36 -17.69 -21.68
CA GLY A 133 0.83 -17.41 -22.50
C GLY A 133 1.98 -16.65 -21.82
N ALA A 134 1.72 -15.96 -20.70
CA ALA A 134 2.76 -15.24 -19.97
C ALA A 134 3.40 -16.12 -18.89
N SER A 135 4.72 -16.04 -18.72
CA SER A 135 5.41 -16.77 -17.65
C SER A 135 5.08 -16.18 -16.28
N ALA A 136 5.02 -17.01 -15.25
CA ALA A 136 4.80 -16.53 -13.89
C ALA A 136 5.95 -15.59 -13.45
N PRO A 137 5.69 -14.56 -12.63
CA PRO A 137 6.74 -13.70 -12.11
C PRO A 137 7.83 -14.51 -11.39
N ARG A 138 9.09 -14.23 -11.73
CA ARG A 138 10.25 -14.76 -11.01
C ARG A 138 10.44 -14.00 -9.68
N PRO A 139 11.18 -14.58 -8.71
CA PRO A 139 11.41 -13.94 -7.41
C PRO A 139 11.94 -12.50 -7.52
N GLU A 140 12.81 -12.22 -8.51
CA GLU A 140 13.37 -10.89 -8.73
C GLU A 140 12.30 -9.85 -9.08
N ARG A 141 11.27 -10.25 -9.85
CA ARG A 141 10.13 -9.40 -10.19
C ARG A 141 9.25 -9.12 -8.98
N THR A 142 8.90 -10.16 -8.22
CA THR A 142 8.08 -10.02 -7.02
C THR A 142 8.79 -9.15 -5.98
N LEU A 143 10.09 -9.34 -5.74
CA LEU A 143 10.87 -8.49 -4.85
C LEU A 143 10.93 -7.04 -5.34
N PHE A 144 11.10 -6.82 -6.64
CA PHE A 144 11.03 -5.48 -7.22
C PHE A 144 9.68 -4.81 -6.95
N ASP A 145 8.56 -5.52 -7.11
CA ASP A 145 7.23 -4.98 -6.83
C ASP A 145 7.00 -4.69 -5.34
N VAL A 146 7.51 -5.53 -4.42
CA VAL A 146 7.52 -5.20 -2.98
C VAL A 146 8.29 -3.90 -2.73
N LEU A 147 9.49 -3.76 -3.30
CA LEU A 147 10.31 -2.56 -3.13
C LEU A 147 9.63 -1.31 -3.71
N LEU A 148 8.97 -1.44 -4.86
CA LEU A 148 8.24 -0.35 -5.49
C LEU A 148 7.05 0.09 -4.64
N GLY A 149 6.32 -0.86 -4.04
CA GLY A 149 5.25 -0.57 -3.09
C GLY A 149 5.76 0.11 -1.82
N THR A 150 6.87 -0.37 -1.26
CA THR A 150 7.52 0.27 -0.11
C THR A 150 7.94 1.69 -0.44
N TRP A 151 8.54 1.91 -1.61
CA TRP A 151 8.91 3.24 -2.07
C TRP A 151 7.69 4.17 -2.21
N ALA A 152 6.59 3.69 -2.79
CA ALA A 152 5.35 4.47 -2.93
C ALA A 152 4.80 4.92 -1.56
N HIS A 153 4.80 4.04 -0.56
CA HIS A 153 4.46 4.40 0.82
C HIS A 153 5.35 5.54 1.36
N LEU A 154 6.67 5.45 1.15
CA LEU A 154 7.61 6.48 1.62
C LEU A 154 7.41 7.82 0.90
N VAL A 155 7.05 7.80 -0.40
CA VAL A 155 6.66 9.01 -1.15
C VAL A 155 5.40 9.63 -0.55
N ALA A 156 4.37 8.83 -0.33
CA ALA A 156 3.12 9.26 0.26
C ALA A 156 3.35 9.94 1.61
N ASP A 157 4.05 9.26 2.51
CA ASP A 157 4.36 9.82 3.83
C ASP A 157 5.19 11.08 3.78
N ASN A 158 6.20 11.14 2.90
CA ASN A 158 7.02 12.33 2.77
C ASN A 158 6.14 13.53 2.38
N LEU A 159 5.23 13.33 1.44
CA LEU A 159 4.36 14.38 0.95
C LEU A 159 3.29 14.75 1.98
N TRP A 160 2.57 13.78 2.55
CA TRP A 160 1.60 14.02 3.63
C TRP A 160 2.24 14.77 4.79
N ASN A 161 3.42 14.34 5.24
CA ASN A 161 4.12 15.01 6.34
C ASN A 161 4.64 16.39 5.92
N THR A 162 5.00 16.60 4.65
CA THR A 162 5.35 17.93 4.12
C THR A 162 4.15 18.86 4.13
N ARG A 163 3.02 18.46 3.54
CA ARG A 163 1.80 19.27 3.46
C ARG A 163 1.23 19.59 4.83
N VAL A 164 1.29 18.65 5.77
CA VAL A 164 0.89 18.92 7.16
C VAL A 164 1.78 19.98 7.82
N ASN A 165 3.10 19.95 7.60
CA ASN A 165 3.99 20.98 8.15
C ASN A 165 3.69 22.36 7.54
N GLU A 166 3.48 22.44 6.22
CA GLU A 166 3.13 23.69 5.55
C GLU A 166 1.76 24.23 6.01
N PHE A 167 0.78 23.36 6.19
CA PHE A 167 -0.52 23.71 6.74
C PHE A 167 -0.39 24.30 8.15
N LEU A 168 0.46 23.70 8.99
CA LEU A 168 0.75 24.19 10.33
C LEU A 168 1.39 25.58 10.33
N ASP A 169 2.38 25.78 9.46
CA ASP A 169 3.10 27.05 9.34
C ASP A 169 2.14 28.19 8.90
N ALA A 170 1.18 27.88 8.02
CA ALA A 170 0.18 28.84 7.56
C ALA A 170 -0.88 29.19 8.62
N HIS A 171 -1.24 28.24 9.51
CA HIS A 171 -2.35 28.40 10.46
C HIS A 171 -1.91 28.59 11.91
N GLY A 172 -0.60 28.72 12.17
CA GLY A 172 -0.03 29.06 13.49
C GLY A 172 -0.10 27.93 14.53
N GLY A 173 -0.24 26.68 14.10
CA GLY A 173 -0.27 25.52 15.00
C GLY A 173 1.14 25.07 15.39
N LYS A 174 1.34 24.70 16.67
CA LYS A 174 2.60 24.09 17.14
C LYS A 174 2.46 22.57 17.24
N PRO A 175 3.47 21.81 16.79
CA PRO A 175 3.48 20.36 17.01
C PRO A 175 3.41 20.06 18.52
N SER A 176 2.45 19.23 18.90
CA SER A 176 2.17 18.83 20.28
C SER A 176 1.47 17.46 20.31
N GLU A 177 1.38 16.82 21.48
CA GLU A 177 0.70 15.53 21.60
C GLU A 177 -0.79 15.62 21.21
N GLN A 178 -1.46 16.71 21.61
CA GLN A 178 -2.84 16.98 21.19
C GLN A 178 -2.96 17.15 19.68
N PHE A 179 -1.99 17.82 19.05
CA PHE A 179 -1.92 17.91 17.59
C PHE A 179 -1.77 16.52 16.95
N ARG A 180 -0.90 15.67 17.49
CA ARG A 180 -0.68 14.29 16.99
C ARG A 180 -1.97 13.48 17.03
N ILE A 181 -2.72 13.56 18.13
CA ILE A 181 -4.00 12.86 18.29
C ILE A 181 -5.04 13.35 17.27
N LYS A 182 -5.20 14.67 17.12
CA LYS A 182 -6.14 15.26 16.16
C LYS A 182 -5.79 14.90 14.72
N LYS A 183 -4.51 15.05 14.35
CA LYS A 183 -3.99 14.63 13.04
C LYS A 183 -4.35 13.17 12.80
N GLN A 184 -4.02 12.26 13.72
CA GLN A 184 -4.26 10.84 13.53
C GLN A 184 -5.76 10.52 13.40
N GLY A 185 -6.61 11.21 14.17
CA GLY A 185 -8.08 11.11 14.04
C GLY A 185 -8.60 11.57 12.69
N ASP A 186 -8.09 12.68 12.16
CA ASP A 186 -8.51 13.19 10.85
C ASP A 186 -8.08 12.24 9.71
N PHE A 187 -6.85 11.73 9.75
CA PHE A 187 -6.36 10.73 8.79
C PHE A 187 -7.12 9.39 8.88
N ASP A 188 -7.50 8.95 10.08
CA ASP A 188 -8.34 7.76 10.26
C ASP A 188 -9.75 7.99 9.68
N GLY A 189 -10.35 9.15 9.96
CA GLY A 189 -11.63 9.55 9.39
C GLY A 189 -11.62 9.57 7.87
N PHE A 190 -10.65 10.23 7.26
CA PHE A 190 -10.50 10.26 5.80
C PHE A 190 -10.29 8.85 5.21
N GLY A 191 -9.37 8.07 5.77
CA GLY A 191 -9.08 6.72 5.27
C GLY A 191 -10.29 5.78 5.31
N LYS A 192 -11.17 5.93 6.30
CA LYS A 192 -12.40 5.13 6.44
C LYS A 192 -13.47 5.40 5.37
N MET A 193 -13.40 6.57 4.74
CA MET A 193 -14.30 6.98 3.66
C MET A 193 -13.86 6.46 2.29
N LEU A 194 -12.59 6.05 2.14
CA LEU A 194 -12.04 5.64 0.85
C LEU A 194 -12.59 4.26 0.45
N PRO A 195 -13.09 4.09 -0.79
CA PRO A 195 -13.46 2.77 -1.27
C PRO A 195 -12.19 1.95 -1.51
N ILE A 196 -11.99 0.92 -0.70
CA ILE A 196 -10.89 -0.05 -0.85
C ILE A 196 -11.45 -1.47 -0.88
N VAL A 197 -10.85 -2.34 -1.69
CA VAL A 197 -11.36 -3.70 -1.90
C VAL A 197 -10.27 -4.78 -1.94
N SER A 198 -9.01 -4.39 -2.10
CA SER A 198 -7.89 -5.28 -2.38
C SER A 198 -7.19 -5.70 -1.11
N ILE A 199 -6.90 -6.99 -1.00
CA ILE A 199 -6.24 -7.61 0.15
C ILE A 199 -5.02 -8.37 -0.36
N PRO A 200 -3.81 -8.15 0.20
CA PRO A 200 -2.66 -8.96 -0.20
C PRO A 200 -2.90 -10.44 0.15
N ARG A 201 -2.37 -11.31 -0.68
CA ARG A 201 -2.47 -12.77 -0.57
C ARG A 201 -1.12 -13.34 -0.22
N GLU A 202 -1.15 -14.31 0.68
CA GLU A 202 0.03 -15.08 1.04
C GLU A 202 0.37 -16.03 -0.11
N THR A 203 1.48 -15.77 -0.81
CA THR A 203 1.98 -16.62 -1.89
C THR A 203 3.44 -17.01 -1.59
N PRO A 204 3.94 -18.15 -2.12
CA PRO A 204 5.35 -18.52 -1.94
C PRO A 204 6.32 -17.44 -2.41
N ALA A 205 6.02 -16.76 -3.53
CA ALA A 205 6.84 -15.68 -4.06
C ALA A 205 6.85 -14.46 -3.13
N LEU A 206 5.69 -14.07 -2.58
CA LEU A 206 5.61 -12.96 -1.63
C LEU A 206 6.37 -13.27 -0.33
N LEU A 207 6.22 -14.49 0.20
CA LEU A 207 6.93 -14.93 1.41
C LEU A 207 8.45 -14.91 1.20
N GLN A 208 8.92 -15.33 0.02
CA GLN A 208 10.33 -15.26 -0.33
C GLN A 208 10.80 -13.80 -0.42
N ALA A 209 10.09 -12.94 -1.14
CA ALA A 209 10.44 -11.52 -1.26
C ALA A 209 10.46 -10.79 0.09
N ALA A 210 9.54 -11.14 0.99
CA ALA A 210 9.51 -10.60 2.35
C ALA A 210 10.71 -11.05 3.20
N ALA A 211 11.11 -12.33 3.11
CA ALA A 211 12.30 -12.84 3.75
C ALA A 211 13.60 -12.24 3.18
N GLU A 212 13.60 -11.89 1.89
CA GLU A 212 14.72 -11.26 1.18
C GLU A 212 14.69 -9.73 1.20
N PHE A 213 13.71 -9.10 1.89
CA PHE A 213 13.58 -7.66 1.93
C PHE A 213 14.88 -7.00 2.45
N PRO A 214 15.56 -6.16 1.64
CA PRO A 214 16.97 -5.87 1.82
C PRO A 214 17.26 -4.92 2.99
N GLN A 215 16.27 -4.18 3.46
CA GLN A 215 16.42 -3.33 4.63
C GLN A 215 16.38 -4.13 5.94
N TYR A 216 15.52 -5.15 6.00
CA TYR A 216 15.39 -6.12 7.09
C TYR A 216 14.50 -7.29 6.64
N PRO A 217 14.83 -8.55 7.00
CA PRO A 217 13.98 -9.68 6.66
C PRO A 217 12.65 -9.62 7.45
N ILE A 218 11.55 -9.99 6.79
CA ILE A 218 10.22 -10.11 7.42
C ILE A 218 9.88 -11.59 7.51
N ALA A 219 9.65 -12.08 8.72
CA ALA A 219 9.28 -13.48 8.95
C ALA A 219 7.87 -13.77 8.40
N SER A 220 7.63 -15.00 7.93
CA SER A 220 6.35 -15.42 7.36
C SER A 220 5.17 -15.18 8.31
N GLU A 221 5.38 -15.33 9.63
CA GLU A 221 4.37 -15.01 10.65
C GLU A 221 3.94 -13.53 10.61
N HIS A 222 4.88 -12.60 10.42
CA HIS A 222 4.56 -11.17 10.32
C HIS A 222 3.95 -10.80 8.98
N VAL A 223 4.28 -11.53 7.90
CA VAL A 223 3.58 -11.40 6.62
C VAL A 223 2.12 -11.81 6.78
N HIS A 224 1.88 -12.96 7.41
CA HIS A 224 0.54 -13.46 7.69
C HIS A 224 -0.27 -12.48 8.52
N ASP A 225 0.28 -12.03 9.65
CA ASP A 225 -0.40 -11.09 10.54
C ASP A 225 -0.71 -9.75 9.85
N ALA A 226 0.22 -9.24 9.02
CA ALA A 226 -0.01 -8.02 8.24
C ALA A 226 -1.16 -8.20 7.23
N ILE A 227 -1.26 -9.36 6.58
CA ILE A 227 -2.36 -9.70 5.67
C ILE A 227 -3.69 -9.77 6.43
N VAL A 228 -3.71 -10.39 7.61
CA VAL A 228 -4.91 -10.45 8.46
C VAL A 228 -5.37 -9.04 8.87
N VAL A 229 -4.44 -8.18 9.26
CA VAL A 229 -4.75 -6.78 9.59
C VAL A 229 -5.28 -6.02 8.37
N ALA A 230 -4.65 -6.19 7.19
CA ALA A 230 -5.12 -5.59 5.94
C ALA A 230 -6.53 -6.07 5.55
N HIS A 231 -6.82 -7.37 5.73
CA HIS A 231 -8.13 -7.96 5.50
C HIS A 231 -9.19 -7.28 6.38
N GLU A 232 -8.95 -7.16 7.68
CA GLU A 232 -9.88 -6.51 8.61
C GLU A 232 -10.07 -5.02 8.29
N ILE A 233 -9.00 -4.32 7.91
CA ILE A 233 -9.08 -2.92 7.47
C ILE A 233 -10.02 -2.80 6.28
N VAL A 234 -9.81 -3.59 5.23
CA VAL A 234 -10.64 -3.55 4.01
C VAL A 234 -12.08 -3.95 4.31
N ARG A 235 -12.28 -4.99 5.11
CA ARG A 235 -13.60 -5.50 5.49
C ARG A 235 -14.44 -4.48 6.27
N THR A 236 -13.80 -3.69 7.13
CA THR A 236 -14.46 -2.69 7.97
C THR A 236 -14.45 -1.29 7.38
N ASN A 237 -13.83 -1.11 6.21
CA ASN A 237 -13.80 0.17 5.50
C ASN A 237 -15.12 0.50 4.79
N GLY A 238 -15.29 1.77 4.44
CA GLY A 238 -16.51 2.26 3.78
C GLY A 238 -17.52 2.84 4.76
N ALA A 239 -17.03 3.59 5.75
CA ALA A 239 -17.92 4.40 6.58
C ALA A 239 -18.65 5.42 5.67
N PRO A 240 -19.98 5.58 5.79
CA PRO A 240 -20.72 6.54 4.97
C PRO A 240 -20.51 7.98 5.43
N ASP A 241 -19.96 8.17 6.63
CA ASP A 241 -19.71 9.47 7.25
C ASP A 241 -18.54 9.36 8.23
N HIS A 242 -17.85 10.47 8.49
CA HIS A 242 -16.81 10.60 9.50
C HIS A 242 -17.09 11.77 10.43
N ALA A 243 -16.56 11.73 11.65
CA ALA A 243 -16.65 12.89 12.54
C ALA A 243 -15.93 14.10 11.90
N PRO A 244 -16.46 15.33 12.04
CA PRO A 244 -15.83 16.51 11.45
C PRO A 244 -14.34 16.59 11.79
N TYR A 245 -13.53 16.94 10.78
CA TYR A 245 -12.09 17.08 10.98
C TYR A 245 -11.78 18.14 12.04
N GLN A 246 -10.82 17.83 12.90
CA GLN A 246 -10.47 18.65 14.06
C GLN A 246 -9.29 19.59 13.78
N LEU A 247 -8.50 19.30 12.75
CA LEU A 247 -7.27 19.99 12.40
C LEU A 247 -7.21 20.30 10.90
N LEU A 248 -7.44 19.28 10.07
CA LEU A 248 -7.31 19.36 8.61
C LEU A 248 -8.67 19.62 7.96
N THR A 249 -8.69 19.80 6.64
CA THR A 249 -9.92 20.05 5.87
C THR A 249 -10.10 18.99 4.79
N GLU A 250 -11.32 18.87 4.27
CA GLU A 250 -11.62 18.03 3.11
C GLU A 250 -10.73 18.41 1.92
N ASP A 251 -10.68 19.71 1.56
CA ASP A 251 -9.80 20.24 0.52
C ASP A 251 -8.32 19.85 0.70
N PHE A 252 -7.83 19.82 1.95
CA PHE A 252 -6.46 19.40 2.25
C PHE A 252 -6.25 17.93 1.87
N PHE A 253 -7.17 17.05 2.26
CA PHE A 253 -7.07 15.62 1.98
C PHE A 253 -7.22 15.33 0.49
N GLU A 254 -8.23 15.88 -0.17
CA GLU A 254 -8.46 15.64 -1.60
C GLU A 254 -7.26 16.12 -2.44
N THR A 255 -6.78 17.33 -2.18
CA THR A 255 -5.64 17.91 -2.91
C THR A 255 -4.38 17.10 -2.68
N THR A 256 -4.06 16.77 -1.42
CA THR A 256 -2.81 16.07 -1.11
C THR A 256 -2.85 14.62 -1.59
N PHE A 257 -4.01 13.94 -1.49
CA PHE A 257 -4.16 12.58 -2.00
C PHE A 257 -3.94 12.53 -3.52
N ALA A 258 -4.56 13.46 -4.27
CA ALA A 258 -4.31 13.57 -5.71
C ALA A 258 -2.83 13.85 -6.02
N GLU A 259 -2.20 14.74 -5.25
CA GLU A 259 -0.79 15.08 -5.41
C GLU A 259 0.14 13.89 -5.13
N VAL A 260 -0.17 13.03 -4.14
CA VAL A 260 0.59 11.79 -3.88
C VAL A 260 0.58 10.90 -5.11
N LEU A 261 -0.60 10.68 -5.72
CA LEU A 261 -0.72 9.83 -6.89
C LEU A 261 0.08 10.40 -8.07
N ASP A 262 -0.10 11.68 -8.38
CA ASP A 262 0.58 12.37 -9.49
C ASP A 262 2.09 12.40 -9.28
N THR A 263 2.54 12.65 -8.05
CA THR A 263 3.96 12.68 -7.71
C THR A 263 4.60 11.31 -7.83
N THR A 264 3.90 10.26 -7.40
CA THR A 264 4.42 8.88 -7.47
C THR A 264 4.55 8.42 -8.91
N ASP A 265 3.53 8.62 -9.75
CA ASP A 265 3.60 8.28 -11.18
C ASP A 265 4.70 9.05 -11.90
N ARG A 266 4.74 10.39 -11.73
CA ARG A 266 5.76 11.24 -12.37
C ARG A 266 7.17 10.86 -11.91
N ALA A 267 7.36 10.64 -10.62
CA ALA A 267 8.67 10.25 -10.09
C ALA A 267 9.12 8.89 -10.62
N LEU A 268 8.20 7.95 -10.84
CA LEU A 268 8.53 6.66 -11.45
C LEU A 268 8.94 6.82 -12.92
N GLU A 269 8.15 7.56 -13.70
CA GLU A 269 8.42 7.86 -15.12
C GLU A 269 9.76 8.59 -15.34
N GLU A 270 10.12 9.50 -14.43
CA GLU A 270 11.39 10.23 -14.51
C GLU A 270 12.60 9.36 -14.14
N ARG A 271 12.40 8.23 -13.44
CA ARG A 271 13.48 7.46 -12.80
C ARG A 271 13.71 6.06 -13.42
N LEU A 272 12.78 5.51 -14.20
CA LEU A 272 12.90 4.22 -14.90
C LEU A 272 12.58 4.36 -16.39
#